data_AF-A0A8S3IMG3-F1
#
_entry.id   AF-A0A8S3IMG3-F1
#
_cell.length_a   1.000
_cell.length_b   1.000
_cell.length_c   1.000
_cell.angle_alpha   90.00
_cell.angle_beta   90.00
_cell.angle_gamma   90.00
#
_symmetry.space_group_name_H-M   'P 1'
#
loop_
_entity.id
_entity.type
_entity.pdbx_description
1 polymer ?
#
loop_
_entity_poly.entity_id
_entity_poly.type
_entity_poly.pdbx_seq_one_letter_code
_entity_poly.pdbx_strand_id
1 'polypeptide(L)'
;MATLSGSMSKLHRKIALVIGNQSYSKRPLANSVNDANDLADALRIIGFQVTLGADCTHQKMANLIDDFADKIQDQDLVMFYFAGHGFQYKEQNYLLPVDADEKIKR
;
A
#
# COMPACT_ATOMS: atom_id res chain seq x y z
N MET A 1 -43.64 -7.14 -24.21
CA MET A 1 -42.67 -6.15 -23.71
C MET A 1 -41.89 -6.78 -22.57
N ALA A 2 -40.68 -7.28 -22.86
CA ALA A 2 -39.80 -7.84 -21.83
C ALA A 2 -38.95 -6.71 -21.26
N THR A 3 -39.09 -6.43 -19.96
CA THR A 3 -38.24 -5.48 -19.25
C THR A 3 -36.90 -6.17 -18.94
N LEU A 4 -35.82 -5.67 -19.53
CA LEU A 4 -34.47 -6.00 -19.09
C LEU A 4 -34.26 -5.37 -17.70
N SER A 5 -34.51 -6.16 -16.65
CA SER A 5 -34.00 -5.86 -15.31
C SER A 5 -32.50 -6.15 -15.34
N GLY A 6 -31.73 -5.20 -15.89
CA GLY A 6 -30.29 -5.16 -15.68
C GLY A 6 -30.06 -4.86 -14.21
N SER A 7 -29.65 -5.86 -13.44
CA SER A 7 -29.07 -5.64 -12.12
C SER A 7 -28.02 -4.54 -12.24
N MET A 8 -28.25 -3.38 -11.63
CA MET A 8 -27.17 -2.42 -11.40
C MET A 8 -26.08 -3.19 -10.67
N SER A 9 -24.96 -3.45 -11.31
CA SER A 9 -23.80 -3.98 -10.63
C SER A 9 -23.49 -2.99 -9.51
N LYS A 10 -23.46 -3.49 -8.27
CA LYS A 10 -23.02 -2.70 -7.13
C LYS A 10 -21.60 -2.27 -7.46
N LEU A 11 -21.37 -0.95 -7.61
CA LEU A 11 -20.05 -0.44 -7.97
C LEU A 11 -19.09 -0.85 -6.85
N HIS A 12 -18.18 -1.78 -7.15
CA HIS A 12 -17.18 -2.22 -6.18
C HIS A 12 -16.28 -1.04 -5.85
N ARG A 13 -16.22 -0.68 -4.57
CA ARG A 13 -15.33 0.39 -4.12
C ARG A 13 -13.89 -0.08 -4.33
N LYS A 14 -13.07 0.79 -4.90
CA LYS A 14 -11.66 0.52 -5.14
C LYS A 14 -10.86 1.21 -4.05
N ILE A 15 -10.07 0.46 -3.29
CA ILE A 15 -9.22 1.00 -2.22
C ILE A 15 -7.78 0.52 -2.39
N ALA A 16 -6.83 1.39 -2.10
CA ALA A 16 -5.41 1.06 -2.21
C ALA A 16 -4.62 1.55 -1.00
N LEU A 17 -3.67 0.73 -0.57
CA LEU A 17 -2.58 1.13 0.32
C LEU A 17 -1.29 1.16 -0.48
N VAL A 18 -0.64 2.32 -0.51
CA VAL A 18 0.59 2.57 -1.26
C VAL A 18 1.64 3.07 -0.28
N ILE A 19 2.79 2.41 -0.21
CA ILE A 19 3.88 2.76 0.72
C ILE A 19 5.18 2.95 -0.07
N GLY A 20 5.83 4.09 0.14
CA GLY A 20 7.17 4.39 -0.40
C GLY A 20 8.15 4.65 0.74
N ASN A 21 9.16 3.81 0.88
CA ASN A 21 10.23 3.96 1.87
C ASN A 21 11.56 4.14 1.15
N GLN A 22 12.23 5.25 1.37
CA GLN A 22 13.50 5.60 0.72
C GLN A 22 14.58 6.04 1.71
N SER A 23 14.21 6.70 2.80
CA SER A 23 15.12 7.35 3.75
C SER A 23 15.69 6.38 4.79
N TYR A 24 16.21 5.24 4.34
CA TYR A 24 16.89 4.27 5.21
C TYR A 24 18.23 4.82 5.70
N SER A 25 18.57 4.53 6.96
CA SER A 25 19.86 4.92 7.53
C SER A 25 21.05 4.35 6.75
N LYS A 26 20.90 3.14 6.18
CA LYS A 26 21.87 2.51 5.30
C LYS A 26 21.25 2.30 3.92
N ARG A 27 22.02 2.62 2.88
CA ARG A 27 21.64 2.43 1.46
C ARG A 27 20.28 3.08 1.15
N PRO A 28 20.14 4.41 1.30
CA PRO A 28 18.90 5.08 0.94
C PRO A 28 18.59 4.88 -0.55
N LEU A 29 17.30 4.91 -0.89
CA LEU A 29 16.82 4.82 -2.26
C LEU A 29 16.52 6.23 -2.78
N ALA A 30 16.67 6.44 -4.08
CA ALA A 30 16.49 7.77 -4.67
C ALA A 30 15.03 8.12 -4.98
N ASN A 31 14.21 7.11 -5.33
CA ASN A 31 12.94 7.35 -6.02
C ASN A 31 11.71 6.72 -5.36
N SER A 32 11.86 5.89 -4.32
CA SER A 32 10.74 5.06 -3.83
C SER A 32 9.55 5.87 -3.30
N VAL A 33 9.77 7.08 -2.76
CA VAL A 33 8.66 7.98 -2.39
C VAL A 33 8.02 8.59 -3.63
N ASN A 34 8.80 8.96 -4.65
CA ASN A 34 8.27 9.48 -5.92
C ASN A 34 7.44 8.41 -6.65
N ASP A 35 7.94 7.18 -6.74
CA ASP A 35 7.22 6.05 -7.36
C ASP A 35 5.85 5.81 -6.67
N ALA A 36 5.83 5.88 -5.33
CA ALA A 36 4.61 5.75 -4.55
C ALA A 36 3.64 6.92 -4.78
N ASN A 37 4.12 8.15 -4.90
CA ASN A 37 3.29 9.31 -5.22
C ASN A 37 2.67 9.19 -6.63
N ASP A 38 3.48 8.88 -7.64
CA ASP A 38 3.04 8.77 -9.03
C ASP A 38 1.97 7.68 -9.19
N LEU A 39 2.18 6.52 -8.56
CA LEU A 39 1.18 5.46 -8.58
C LEU A 39 -0.08 5.85 -7.81
N ALA A 40 0.04 6.50 -6.65
CA ALA A 40 -1.11 6.97 -5.88
C ALA A 40 -1.97 7.93 -6.71
N ASP A 41 -1.35 8.85 -7.46
CA ASP A 41 -2.06 9.79 -8.31
C ASP A 41 -2.74 9.10 -9.50
N ALA A 42 -2.05 8.17 -10.16
CA ALA A 42 -2.64 7.36 -11.23
C ALA A 42 -3.86 6.55 -10.74
N LEU A 43 -3.78 5.97 -9.53
CA LEU A 43 -4.87 5.22 -8.92
C LEU A 43 -6.07 6.10 -8.56
N ARG A 44 -5.83 7.30 -8.02
CA ARG A 44 -6.88 8.27 -7.72
C ARG A 44 -7.65 8.65 -8.99
N ILE A 45 -6.96 8.85 -10.11
CA ILE A 45 -7.58 9.17 -11.41
C ILE A 45 -8.56 8.08 -11.86
N ILE A 46 -8.25 6.80 -11.63
CA ILE A 46 -9.10 5.67 -12.03
C ILE A 46 -10.10 5.23 -10.93
N GLY A 47 -10.27 6.05 -9.89
CA GLY A 47 -11.31 5.94 -8.88
C GLY A 47 -10.95 5.13 -7.63
N PHE A 48 -9.66 4.89 -7.34
CA PHE A 48 -9.24 4.33 -6.05
C PHE A 48 -9.26 5.38 -4.94
N GLN A 49 -9.71 4.97 -3.76
CA GLN A 49 -9.44 5.66 -2.51
C GLN A 49 -8.07 5.21 -1.99
N VAL A 50 -7.07 6.08 -2.09
CA VAL A 50 -5.67 5.73 -1.80
C VAL A 50 -5.25 6.21 -0.40
N THR A 51 -4.83 5.27 0.43
CA THR A 51 -4.03 5.53 1.64
C THR A 51 -2.55 5.49 1.25
N LEU A 52 -1.84 6.60 1.45
CA LEU A 52 -0.43 6.74 1.06
C LEU A 52 0.46 6.89 2.30
N GLY A 53 1.50 6.07 2.40
CA GLY A 53 2.54 6.16 3.41
C GLY A 53 3.89 6.48 2.78
N ALA A 54 4.61 7.45 3.35
CA ALA A 54 5.99 7.77 2.97
C ALA A 54 6.92 7.62 4.18
N ASP A 55 8.11 7.07 3.94
CA ASP A 55 9.20 6.84 4.90
C ASP A 55 8.69 6.35 6.27
N CYS A 56 8.00 5.21 6.22
CA CYS A 56 7.31 4.67 7.38
C CYS A 56 8.26 3.86 8.28
N THR A 57 8.22 4.16 9.58
CA THR A 57 8.79 3.31 10.63
C THR A 57 7.97 2.03 10.75
N HIS A 58 8.50 1.04 11.48
CA HIS A 58 7.81 -0.22 11.74
C HIS A 58 6.42 0.02 12.34
N GLN A 59 6.33 0.90 13.34
CA GLN A 59 5.06 1.21 14.00
C GLN A 59 4.07 1.88 13.03
N LYS A 60 4.55 2.80 12.20
CA LYS A 60 3.70 3.48 11.22
C LYS A 60 3.21 2.53 10.14
N MET A 61 4.06 1.60 9.66
CA MET A 61 3.66 0.57 8.71
C MET A 61 2.59 -0.35 9.31
N ALA A 62 2.80 -0.84 10.54
CA ALA A 62 1.82 -1.70 11.23
C ALA A 62 0.46 -0.98 11.34
N ASN A 63 0.45 0.25 11.87
CA ASN A 63 -0.78 1.03 12.01
C ASN A 63 -1.47 1.27 10.65
N LEU A 64 -0.71 1.63 9.60
CA LEU A 64 -1.28 1.85 8.27
C LEU A 64 -1.90 0.58 7.68
N ILE A 65 -1.29 -0.58 7.92
CA ILE A 65 -1.80 -1.87 7.47
C ILE A 65 -3.08 -2.22 8.23
N ASP A 66 -3.08 -2.08 9.55
CA ASP A 66 -4.24 -2.37 10.40
C ASP A 66 -5.41 -1.42 10.04
N ASP A 67 -5.17 -0.12 10.01
CA ASP A 67 -6.17 0.91 9.65
C ASP A 67 -6.70 0.72 8.22
N PHE A 68 -5.89 0.19 7.30
CA PHE A 68 -6.31 -0.11 5.94
C PHE A 68 -7.14 -1.39 5.88
N ALA A 69 -6.74 -2.44 6.59
CA ALA A 69 -7.46 -3.69 6.68
C ALA A 69 -8.86 -3.47 7.27
N ASP A 70 -8.98 -2.64 8.31
CA ASP A 70 -10.26 -2.29 8.95
C ASP A 70 -11.24 -1.54 8.01
N LYS A 71 -10.73 -0.91 6.94
CA LYS A 71 -11.57 -0.23 5.94
C LYS A 71 -12.14 -1.18 4.90
N ILE A 72 -11.57 -2.37 4.73
CA ILE A 72 -11.98 -3.33 3.70
C ILE A 72 -13.40 -3.83 4.01
N GLN A 73 -14.26 -3.77 3.01
CA GLN A 73 -15.62 -4.31 3.04
C GLN A 73 -15.78 -5.42 2.00
N ASP A 74 -16.83 -6.21 2.15
CA ASP A 74 -17.19 -7.24 1.18
C ASP A 74 -17.31 -6.64 -0.23
N GLN A 75 -16.67 -7.33 -1.18
CA GLN A 75 -16.64 -6.97 -2.61
C GLN A 75 -15.81 -5.73 -2.96
N ASP A 76 -14.98 -5.20 -2.05
CA ASP A 76 -13.99 -4.19 -2.42
C ASP A 76 -12.94 -4.75 -3.40
N LEU A 77 -12.52 -3.91 -4.36
CA LEU A 77 -11.29 -4.13 -5.09
C LEU A 77 -10.14 -3.52 -4.29
N VAL A 78 -9.30 -4.37 -3.71
CA VAL A 78 -8.21 -3.97 -2.83
C VAL A 78 -6.88 -4.08 -3.57
N MET A 79 -6.05 -3.03 -3.46
CA MET A 79 -4.68 -3.05 -3.96
C MET A 79 -3.69 -2.68 -2.86
N PHE A 80 -2.54 -3.36 -2.84
CA PHE A 80 -1.41 -3.00 -2.00
C PHE A 80 -0.18 -2.79 -2.89
N TYR A 81 0.56 -1.72 -2.65
CA TYR A 81 1.82 -1.43 -3.31
C TYR A 81 2.88 -1.00 -2.31
N PHE A 82 4.10 -1.50 -2.50
CA PHE A 82 5.26 -1.13 -1.71
C PHE A 82 6.47 -0.86 -2.62
N ALA A 83 7.11 0.29 -2.44
CA ALA A 83 8.41 0.62 -3.01
C ALA A 83 9.40 0.85 -1.87
N GLY A 84 10.47 0.05 -1.83
CA GLY A 84 11.47 0.12 -0.76
C GLY A 84 12.38 -1.11 -0.72
N HIS A 85 13.18 -1.22 0.34
CA HIS A 85 13.93 -2.45 0.61
C HIS A 85 13.00 -3.56 1.06
N GLY A 86 13.23 -4.74 0.52
CA GLY A 86 12.59 -5.98 0.92
C GLY A 86 13.59 -7.13 0.86
N PHE A 87 13.29 -8.21 1.57
CA PHE A 87 14.01 -9.47 1.40
C PHE A 87 13.04 -10.63 1.46
N GLN A 88 13.46 -11.77 0.91
CA GLN A 88 12.71 -13.01 0.98
C GLN A 88 13.45 -13.99 1.90
N TYR A 89 12.72 -14.61 2.81
CA TYR A 89 13.23 -15.70 3.65
C TYR A 89 12.15 -16.76 3.84
N LYS A 90 12.49 -18.04 3.61
CA LYS A 90 11.54 -19.16 3.71
C LYS A 90 10.20 -18.89 3.00
N GLU A 91 10.26 -18.48 1.73
CA GLU A 91 9.08 -18.20 0.90
C GLU A 91 8.21 -17.02 1.37
N GLN A 92 8.65 -16.28 2.38
CA GLN A 92 7.96 -15.09 2.87
C GLN A 92 8.69 -13.84 2.43
N ASN A 93 7.93 -12.86 1.96
CA ASN A 93 8.42 -11.53 1.59
C ASN A 93 8.32 -10.60 2.81
N TYR A 94 9.43 -9.98 3.15
CA TYR A 94 9.54 -9.00 4.23
C TYR A 94 9.79 -7.63 3.63
N LEU A 95 9.00 -6.66 4.08
CA LEU A 95 9.10 -5.26 3.69
C LEU A 95 9.80 -4.50 4.81
N LEU A 96 10.81 -3.70 4.48
CA LEU A 96 11.64 -3.06 5.50
C LEU A 96 11.09 -1.66 5.81
N PRO A 97 10.83 -1.36 7.08
CA PRO A 97 10.61 0.02 7.48
C PRO A 97 11.93 0.80 7.50
N VAL A 98 11.85 2.13 7.48
CA VAL A 98 13.06 2.98 7.44
C VAL A 98 13.92 2.89 8.72
N ASP A 99 13.33 2.44 9.84
CA ASP A 99 13.98 2.21 11.13
C ASP A 99 14.48 0.77 11.34
N ALA A 100 14.45 -0.09 10.30
CA ALA A 100 14.84 -1.49 10.42
C ALA A 100 16.28 -1.69 10.93
N ASP A 101 17.20 -0.83 10.50
CA ASP A 101 18.63 -0.91 10.88
C ASP A 101 18.90 -0.56 12.34
N GLU A 102 18.04 0.23 12.98
CA GLU A 102 18.20 0.61 14.40
C GLU A 102 18.00 -0.60 15.32
N LYS A 103 17.18 -1.56 14.90
CA LYS A 103 16.81 -2.74 15.69
C LYS A 103 17.76 -3.94 15.52
N ILE A 104 18.67 -3.90 14.53
CA ILE A 104 19.63 -5.00 14.25
C ILE A 104 20.88 -4.94 15.15
N LYS A 105 20.95 -4.00 16.11
CA LYS A 105 21.99 -4.01 17.16
C LYS A 105 21.63 -5.01 18.28
N ARG A 106 21.82 -6.30 18.04
CA ARG A 106 21.98 -7.32 19.10
C ARG A 106 23.03 -8.34 18.70
#